data_AF-A0A2V9AMU8-F1
#
_entry.id   AF-A0A2V9AMU8-F1
#
_cell.length_a   1.000
_cell.length_b   1.000
_cell.length_c   1.000
_cell.angle_alpha   90.00
_cell.angle_beta   90.00
_cell.angle_gamma   90.00
#
_symmetry.space_group_name_H-M   'P 1'
#
loop_
_entity.id
_entity.type
_entity.pdbx_description
1 polymer ?
#
loop_
_entity_poly.entity_id
_entity_poly.type
_entity_poly.pdbx_seq_one_letter_code
_entity_poly.pdbx_strand_id
1 'polypeptide(L)'
;MNARSRKNAVNRREFLSQTGSGLVAAALPVSGAWHTASEFARDSEGSPTRSSFPAGAKRKIPIGVFDPVYDHLALDEMLDKVSALGLEAMEIGTGGYPHNRHCPLDELIQDKGKAKAWQKKFE
;
A
#
# COMPACT_ATOMS: atom_id res chain seq x y z
N MET A 1 -20.52 39.13 -10.09
CA MET A 1 -20.75 38.72 -8.69
C MET A 1 -21.52 37.40 -8.70
N ASN A 2 -20.88 36.30 -8.28
CA ASN A 2 -21.43 35.33 -7.32
C ASN A 2 -20.58 34.05 -7.32
N ALA A 3 -19.82 33.90 -6.24
CA ALA A 3 -19.26 32.64 -5.80
C ALA A 3 -20.38 31.78 -5.21
N ARG A 4 -20.38 30.47 -5.48
CA ARG A 4 -21.06 29.50 -4.60
C ARG A 4 -20.32 28.16 -4.54
N SER A 5 -19.76 27.96 -3.35
CA SER A 5 -19.67 26.72 -2.58
C SER A 5 -18.88 25.54 -3.17
N ARG A 6 -17.57 25.48 -2.83
CA ARG A 6 -16.83 24.22 -2.81
C ARG A 6 -17.36 23.37 -1.65
N LYS A 7 -17.92 22.21 -1.98
CA LYS A 7 -18.29 21.17 -1.03
C LYS A 7 -17.06 20.78 -0.20
N ASN A 8 -17.23 20.70 1.12
CA ASN A 8 -16.23 20.20 2.08
C ASN A 8 -15.81 18.77 1.70
N ALA A 9 -14.72 18.64 0.95
CA ALA A 9 -14.02 17.38 0.80
C ALA A 9 -13.08 17.26 2.01
N VAL A 10 -13.42 16.38 2.96
CA VAL A 10 -12.54 16.05 4.08
C VAL A 10 -11.21 15.55 3.51
N ASN A 11 -10.13 16.27 3.80
CA ASN A 11 -8.82 15.98 3.26
C ASN A 11 -8.25 14.73 3.94
N ARG A 12 -8.08 13.64 3.18
CA ARG A 12 -7.53 12.36 3.68
C ARG A 12 -6.21 12.52 4.43
N ARG A 13 -5.40 13.53 4.09
CA ARG A 13 -4.12 13.80 4.77
C ARG A 13 -4.31 14.46 6.13
N GLU A 14 -5.35 15.27 6.29
CA GLU A 14 -5.68 15.94 7.55
C GLU A 14 -6.21 14.91 8.57
N PHE A 15 -7.09 14.00 8.12
CA PHE A 15 -7.62 12.91 8.94
C PHE A 15 -6.52 12.00 9.50
N LEU A 16 -5.56 11.58 8.66
CA LEU A 16 -4.47 10.70 9.11
C LEU A 16 -3.44 11.40 10.01
N SER A 17 -3.33 12.72 9.93
CA SER A 17 -2.41 13.48 10.78
C SER A 17 -2.92 13.68 12.21
N GLN A 18 -4.23 13.64 12.43
CA GLN A 18 -4.84 13.83 13.75
C GLN A 18 -4.88 12.56 14.60
N THR A 19 -4.87 11.36 14.01
CA THR A 19 -4.98 10.09 14.76
C THR A 19 -3.65 9.40 15.03
N GLY A 20 -2.52 9.95 14.54
CA GLY A 20 -1.18 9.34 14.65
C GLY A 20 -0.36 9.73 15.87
N SER A 21 -0.90 10.49 16.84
CA SER A 21 -0.16 10.91 18.05
C SER A 21 -1.08 11.00 19.28
N GLY A 22 -0.93 10.05 20.22
CA GLY A 22 -1.57 10.04 21.56
C GLY A 22 -2.36 8.75 21.84
N LEU A 23 -1.72 7.64 22.28
CA LEU A 23 -1.52 7.20 23.69
C LEU A 23 -2.79 6.80 24.45
N VAL A 24 -2.91 5.51 24.84
CA VAL A 24 -3.01 5.07 26.25
C VAL A 24 -2.44 3.64 26.37
N ALA A 25 -1.21 3.53 26.86
CA ALA A 25 -0.71 2.31 27.47
C ALA A 25 -1.39 2.18 28.84
N ALA A 26 -2.34 1.25 28.97
CA ALA A 26 -2.94 0.93 30.26
C ALA A 26 -1.93 0.13 31.10
N ALA A 27 -1.38 0.76 32.13
CA ALA A 27 -0.49 0.14 33.10
C ALA A 27 -1.30 -0.81 34.01
N LEU A 28 -0.96 -2.10 34.01
CA LEU A 28 -1.31 -3.03 35.07
C LEU A 28 -0.02 -3.45 35.78
N PRO A 29 0.05 -3.40 37.13
CA PRO A 29 1.20 -3.90 37.85
C PRO A 29 1.10 -5.43 37.90
N VAL A 30 1.86 -6.13 37.06
CA VAL A 30 2.11 -7.57 37.26
C VAL A 30 3.40 -7.72 38.05
N SER A 31 3.25 -7.98 39.34
CA SER A 31 4.34 -8.39 40.22
C SER A 31 4.69 -9.84 39.88
N GLY A 32 5.87 -10.11 39.28
CA GLY A 32 6.33 -11.49 39.11
C GLY A 32 7.37 -11.72 38.01
N ALA A 33 8.64 -11.63 38.41
CA ALA A 33 9.74 -12.50 37.99
C ALA A 33 9.97 -12.76 36.48
N TRP A 34 10.65 -11.84 35.80
CA TRP A 34 11.54 -12.20 34.69
C TRP A 34 12.95 -11.72 35.08
N HIS A 35 13.79 -12.67 35.51
CA HIS A 35 15.21 -12.46 35.76
C HIS A 35 15.98 -12.25 34.46
N THR A 36 17.10 -11.53 34.58
CA THR A 36 18.22 -11.40 33.63
C THR A 36 17.99 -10.38 32.51
N ALA A 37 18.87 -9.41 32.23
CA ALA A 37 20.27 -9.24 32.58
C ALA A 37 20.57 -7.74 32.77
N SER A 38 20.97 -7.36 33.99
CA SER A 38 21.59 -6.05 34.27
C SER A 38 23.05 -6.30 34.63
N GLU A 39 23.84 -6.76 33.67
CA GLU A 39 25.28 -6.82 33.85
C GLU A 39 26.00 -6.78 32.50
N PHE A 40 25.98 -5.63 31.84
CA PHE A 40 27.00 -5.23 30.86
C PHE A 40 26.92 -3.72 30.66
N ALA A 41 27.21 -2.98 31.73
CA ALA A 41 27.50 -1.56 31.64
C ALA A 41 29.03 -1.40 31.54
N ARG A 42 29.53 -1.25 30.31
CA ARG A 42 30.83 -0.65 29.91
C ARG A 42 31.05 -0.95 28.42
N ASP A 43 30.67 -0.03 27.54
CA ASP A 43 31.58 1.01 27.04
C ASP A 43 30.89 1.86 25.96
N SER A 44 31.44 3.06 25.86
CA SER A 44 31.01 4.25 25.13
C SER A 44 30.80 4.09 23.62
N GLU A 45 30.00 5.02 23.11
CA GLU A 45 29.97 5.54 21.73
C GLU A 45 29.33 4.69 20.64
N GLY A 46 28.03 4.94 20.45
CA GLY A 46 27.31 4.55 19.25
C GLY A 46 25.84 4.90 19.37
N SER A 47 25.52 6.18 19.53
CA SER A 47 24.12 6.62 19.41
C SER A 47 23.60 6.15 18.03
N PRO A 48 22.49 5.40 17.93
CA PRO A 48 21.90 5.14 16.63
C PRO A 48 21.44 6.50 16.14
N THR A 49 22.17 7.07 15.18
CA THR A 49 21.74 8.26 14.47
C THR A 49 20.45 7.87 13.77
N ARG A 50 19.33 8.14 14.44
CA ARG A 50 18.00 8.14 13.85
C ARG A 50 18.11 9.11 12.69
N SER A 51 18.25 8.59 11.47
CA SER A 51 18.49 9.40 10.30
C SER A 51 17.40 10.47 10.27
N SER A 52 17.80 11.73 10.49
CA SER A 52 16.91 12.85 10.39
C SER A 52 16.61 12.97 8.91
N PHE A 53 15.54 12.32 8.46
CA PHE A 53 15.07 12.50 7.09
C PHE A 53 14.85 14.00 6.89
N PRO A 54 15.47 14.61 5.87
CA PRO A 54 15.35 16.05 5.66
C PRO A 54 13.88 16.40 5.51
N ALA A 55 13.40 17.29 6.39
CA ALA A 55 12.06 17.82 6.33
C ALA A 55 11.92 18.64 5.03
N GLY A 56 11.30 18.06 4.00
CA GLY A 56 11.02 18.80 2.77
C GLY A 56 10.68 17.97 1.53
N ALA A 57 11.21 16.75 1.39
CA ALA A 57 10.90 15.92 0.22
C ALA A 57 9.73 14.97 0.52
N LYS A 58 8.56 15.24 -0.06
CA LYS A 58 7.43 14.30 -0.01
C LYS A 58 7.83 13.06 -0.82
N ARG A 59 8.09 11.94 -0.14
CA ARG A 59 8.36 10.66 -0.81
C ARG A 59 7.20 10.32 -1.75
N LYS A 60 7.51 9.90 -2.98
CA LYS A 60 6.51 9.33 -3.90
C LYS A 60 6.02 8.03 -3.27
N ILE A 61 4.72 7.92 -3.04
CA ILE A 61 4.09 6.70 -2.54
C ILE A 61 3.49 5.99 -3.74
N PRO A 62 3.91 4.76 -4.07
CA PRO A 62 3.31 4.00 -5.16
C PRO A 62 1.83 3.78 -4.89
N ILE A 63 1.00 3.92 -5.93
CA ILE A 63 -0.44 3.70 -5.86
C ILE A 63 -0.76 2.52 -6.78
N GLY A 64 -1.51 1.56 -6.23
CA GLY A 64 -2.06 0.45 -6.99
C GLY A 64 -3.58 0.38 -6.94
N VAL A 65 -4.16 -0.40 -7.83
CA VAL A 65 -5.60 -0.63 -7.94
C VAL A 65 -5.90 -2.10 -8.18
N PHE A 66 -7.09 -2.55 -7.75
CA PHE A 66 -7.60 -3.90 -8.00
C PHE A 66 -8.54 -3.91 -9.21
N ASP A 67 -8.48 -4.94 -10.03
CA ASP A 67 -9.14 -5.01 -11.34
C ASP A 67 -10.68 -5.09 -11.37
N PRO A 68 -11.42 -5.47 -10.31
CA PRO A 68 -12.88 -5.53 -10.38
C PRO A 68 -13.58 -4.21 -10.71
N VAL A 69 -12.95 -3.06 -10.43
CA VAL A 69 -13.49 -1.75 -10.82
C VAL A 69 -13.59 -1.59 -12.35
N TYR A 70 -12.84 -2.39 -13.10
CA TYR A 70 -12.74 -2.39 -14.56
C TYR A 70 -13.35 -3.64 -15.20
N ASP A 71 -14.18 -4.42 -14.51
CA ASP A 71 -14.76 -5.68 -15.03
C ASP A 71 -15.53 -5.53 -16.36
N HIS A 72 -15.98 -4.32 -16.67
CA HIS A 72 -16.66 -3.96 -17.92
C HIS A 72 -15.70 -3.74 -19.11
N LEU A 73 -14.39 -3.78 -18.90
CA LEU A 73 -13.37 -3.57 -19.93
C LEU A 73 -12.72 -4.89 -20.34
N ALA A 74 -12.08 -4.89 -21.51
CA ALA A 74 -11.08 -5.90 -21.82
C ALA A 74 -9.76 -5.59 -21.09
N LEU A 75 -8.90 -6.61 -20.92
CA LEU A 75 -7.59 -6.46 -20.27
C LEU A 75 -6.77 -5.31 -20.87
N ASP A 76 -6.69 -5.24 -22.21
CA ASP A 76 -5.87 -4.24 -22.89
C ASP A 76 -6.43 -2.81 -22.67
N GLU A 77 -7.75 -2.63 -22.72
CA GLU A 77 -8.40 -1.34 -22.43
C GLU A 77 -8.22 -0.89 -20.97
N MET A 78 -8.21 -1.86 -20.05
CA MET A 78 -7.97 -1.61 -18.64
C MET A 78 -6.51 -1.17 -18.40
N LEU A 79 -5.54 -1.84 -19.03
CA LEU A 79 -4.13 -1.47 -18.96
C LEU A 79 -3.86 -0.07 -19.52
N ASP A 80 -4.51 0.30 -20.62
CA ASP A 80 -4.44 1.65 -21.19
C ASP A 80 -4.94 2.70 -20.19
N LYS A 81 -6.08 2.45 -19.54
CA LYS A 81 -6.63 3.36 -18.52
C LYS A 81 -5.74 3.47 -17.28
N VAL A 82 -5.25 2.35 -16.76
CA VAL A 82 -4.39 2.28 -15.57
C VAL A 82 -3.09 3.05 -15.81
N SER A 83 -2.49 2.87 -16.98
CA SER A 83 -1.29 3.59 -17.42
C SER A 83 -1.54 5.09 -17.55
N ALA A 84 -2.65 5.50 -18.16
CA ALA A 84 -3.03 6.90 -18.31
C ALA A 84 -3.28 7.61 -16.95
N LEU A 85 -3.68 6.86 -15.91
CA LEU A 85 -3.86 7.38 -14.55
C LEU A 85 -2.56 7.47 -13.74
N GLY A 86 -1.43 6.97 -14.27
CA GLY A 86 -0.14 6.96 -13.59
C GLY A 86 -0.10 6.01 -12.39
N LEU A 87 -0.89 4.95 -12.41
CA LEU A 87 -0.87 3.89 -11.40
C LEU A 87 0.36 3.01 -11.62
N GLU A 88 1.00 2.63 -10.51
CA GLU A 88 2.30 1.93 -10.54
C GLU A 88 2.17 0.43 -10.32
N ALA A 89 1.02 -0.02 -9.81
CA ALA A 89 0.76 -1.42 -9.52
C ALA A 89 -0.68 -1.79 -9.84
N MET A 90 -0.88 -3.01 -10.30
CA MET A 90 -2.19 -3.58 -10.57
C MET A 90 -2.29 -4.93 -9.85
N GLU A 91 -3.38 -5.15 -9.12
CA GLU A 91 -3.74 -6.47 -8.61
C GLU A 91 -4.78 -7.06 -9.57
N ILE A 92 -4.56 -8.31 -10.00
CA ILE A 92 -5.45 -9.03 -10.91
C ILE A 92 -6.02 -10.24 -10.20
N GLY A 93 -7.36 -10.31 -10.11
CA GLY A 93 -8.06 -11.48 -9.61
C GLY A 93 -7.91 -12.68 -10.55
N THR A 94 -7.61 -13.85 -9.98
CA THR A 94 -7.47 -15.11 -10.74
C THR A 94 -8.75 -15.95 -10.75
N GLY A 95 -9.86 -15.45 -10.19
CA GLY A 95 -11.13 -16.18 -10.03
C GLY A 95 -11.85 -15.87 -8.71
N GLY A 96 -13.03 -16.47 -8.52
CA GLY A 96 -13.87 -16.26 -7.33
C GLY A 96 -14.97 -15.22 -7.54
N TYR A 97 -15.03 -14.20 -6.69
CA TYR A 97 -15.94 -13.05 -6.85
C TYR A 97 -15.13 -11.80 -7.23
N PRO A 98 -15.32 -11.17 -8.42
CA PRO A 98 -16.39 -11.36 -9.40
C PRO A 98 -15.96 -12.20 -10.63
N HIS A 99 -15.31 -13.35 -10.45
CA HIS A 99 -14.74 -14.24 -11.48
C HIS A 99 -13.31 -13.86 -11.94
N ASN A 100 -12.95 -14.15 -13.21
CA ASN A 100 -11.58 -14.13 -13.73
C ASN A 100 -11.45 -13.35 -15.06
N ARG A 101 -12.20 -12.25 -15.20
CA ARG A 101 -12.32 -11.44 -16.44
C ARG A 101 -11.00 -11.10 -17.12
N HIS A 102 -9.99 -10.71 -16.33
CA HIS A 102 -8.71 -10.23 -16.83
C HIS A 102 -7.58 -11.28 -16.75
N CYS A 103 -7.85 -12.45 -16.15
CA CYS A 103 -6.88 -13.53 -15.99
C CYS A 103 -7.50 -14.87 -16.42
N PRO A 104 -7.22 -15.35 -17.65
CA PRO A 104 -7.71 -16.64 -18.13
C PRO A 104 -6.94 -17.81 -17.49
N LEU A 105 -7.07 -17.97 -16.17
CA LEU A 105 -6.24 -18.82 -15.31
C LEU A 105 -6.02 -20.24 -15.86
N ASP A 106 -7.09 -20.91 -16.27
CA ASP A 106 -7.02 -22.29 -16.76
C ASP A 106 -6.10 -22.43 -17.99
N GLU A 107 -6.16 -21.46 -18.91
CA GLU A 107 -5.29 -21.45 -20.08
C GLU A 107 -3.83 -21.16 -19.73
N LEU A 108 -3.60 -20.25 -18.78
CA LEU A 108 -2.24 -19.86 -18.38
C LEU A 108 -1.52 -21.00 -17.64
N ILE A 109 -2.24 -21.79 -16.86
CA ILE A 109 -1.68 -22.95 -16.15
C ILE A 109 -1.33 -24.07 -17.12
N GLN A 110 -2.14 -24.27 -18.16
CA GLN A 110 -1.93 -25.34 -19.14
C GLN A 110 -0.82 -25.03 -20.15
N ASP A 111 -0.55 -23.74 -20.43
CA ASP A 111 0.42 -23.32 -21.45
C ASP A 111 1.33 -22.20 -20.93
N LYS A 112 2.60 -22.55 -20.69
CA LYS A 112 3.64 -21.61 -20.26
C LYS A 112 3.94 -20.51 -21.30
N GLY A 113 3.74 -20.78 -22.58
CA GLY A 113 3.87 -19.79 -23.65
C GLY A 113 2.79 -18.71 -23.54
N LYS A 114 1.53 -19.12 -23.32
CA LYS A 114 0.43 -18.19 -23.04
C LYS A 114 0.65 -17.39 -21.76
N ALA A 115 1.14 -18.03 -20.69
CA ALA A 115 1.49 -17.35 -19.45
C ALA A 115 2.53 -16.23 -19.66
N LYS A 116 3.59 -16.50 -20.41
CA LYS A 116 4.61 -15.49 -20.76
C LYS A 116 4.05 -14.38 -21.63
N ALA A 117 3.22 -14.72 -22.62
CA ALA A 117 2.60 -13.74 -23.49
C ALA A 117 1.63 -12.81 -22.72
N TRP A 118 0.88 -13.36 -21.77
CA TRP A 118 0.01 -12.59 -20.88
C TRP A 118 0.80 -11.69 -19.93
N GLN A 119 1.87 -12.21 -19.30
CA GLN A 119 2.75 -11.40 -18.44
C GLN A 119 3.35 -10.20 -19.17
N LYS A 120 3.76 -10.39 -20.43
CA LYS A 120 4.33 -9.33 -21.27
C LYS A 120 3.39 -8.15 -21.50
N LYS A 121 2.07 -8.31 -21.29
CA LYS A 121 1.13 -7.18 -21.40
C LYS A 121 1.30 -6.13 -20.30
N PHE A 122 1.97 -6.47 -19.19
CA PHE A 122 2.17 -5.58 -18.05
C PHE A 122 3.54 -4.87 -18.05
N GLU A 123 4.34 -5.07 -19.10
CA GLU A 123 5.66 -4.45 -19.31
C GLU A 123 5.56 -3.25 -20.26
#